data_AF-A0A3B8JYT7-F1
#
_entry.id   AF-A0A3B8JYT7-F1
#
_cell.length_a   1.000
_cell.length_b   1.000
_cell.length_c   1.000
_cell.angle_alpha   90.00
_cell.angle_beta   90.00
_cell.angle_gamma   90.00
#
_symmetry.space_group_name_H-M   'P 1'
#
loop_
_entity.id
_entity.type
_entity.pdbx_description
1 polymer ?
#
loop_
_entity_poly.entity_id
_entity_poly.type
_entity_poly.pdbx_seq_one_letter_code
_entity_poly.pdbx_strand_id
1 'polypeptide(L)'
;LVEKIAALSYVLTDSESEAFVLESNLIKEYSPRYNVQFKDDKHYPYLRLNMSEPFPRLEVARRIEGKGYRYFGPYSSAGAMRETLRLIKKLFPLRSCRRQLKEGEARGRPCLNYQIKR
;
A
#
# COMPACT_ATOMS: atom_id res chain seq x y z
N LEU A 1 -4.89 -28.96 -22.17
CA LEU A 1 -4.96 -27.53 -21.77
C LEU A 1 -5.39 -26.69 -22.95
N VAL A 2 -4.65 -26.74 -24.06
CA VAL A 2 -4.92 -25.98 -25.29
C VAL A 2 -6.32 -26.28 -25.87
N GLU A 3 -6.74 -27.54 -25.85
CA GLU A 3 -8.08 -27.97 -26.30
C GLU A 3 -9.26 -27.37 -25.49
N LYS A 4 -8.99 -26.78 -24.32
CA LYS A 4 -10.03 -26.16 -23.47
C LYS A 4 -10.13 -24.64 -23.65
N ILE A 5 -9.29 -24.04 -24.49
CA ILE A 5 -9.27 -22.59 -24.72
C ILE A 5 -10.26 -22.29 -25.84
N ALA A 6 -11.39 -21.67 -25.48
CA ALA A 6 -12.42 -21.28 -26.44
C ALA A 6 -12.14 -19.91 -27.10
N ALA A 7 -11.50 -19.00 -26.37
CA ALA A 7 -11.18 -17.65 -26.83
C ALA A 7 -9.96 -17.09 -26.07
N LEU A 8 -9.27 -16.13 -26.68
CA LEU A 8 -8.15 -15.40 -26.09
C LEU A 8 -8.40 -13.91 -26.20
N SER A 9 -8.21 -13.19 -25.09
CA SER A 9 -8.26 -11.73 -25.02
C SER A 9 -6.98 -11.20 -24.38
N TYR A 10 -6.55 -10.02 -24.78
CA TYR A 10 -5.41 -9.32 -24.19
C TYR A 10 -5.77 -7.86 -23.94
N VAL A 11 -5.04 -7.22 -23.03
CA VAL A 11 -5.17 -5.80 -22.71
C VAL A 11 -3.79 -5.18 -22.90
N LEU A 12 -3.73 -4.09 -23.67
CA LEU A 12 -2.50 -3.32 -23.84
C LEU A 12 -2.30 -2.42 -22.62
N THR A 13 -1.07 -2.37 -22.12
CA THR A 13 -0.65 -1.52 -21.00
C THR A 13 0.57 -0.70 -21.42
N ASP A 14 0.73 0.49 -20.86
CA ASP A 14 1.79 1.43 -21.29
C ASP A 14 3.16 1.07 -20.68
N SER A 15 3.19 0.20 -19.65
CA SER A 15 4.43 -0.27 -19.02
C SER A 15 4.34 -1.70 -18.49
N GLU A 16 5.48 -2.35 -18.29
CA GLU A 16 5.57 -3.65 -17.63
C GLU A 16 4.99 -3.61 -16.20
N SER A 17 5.18 -2.49 -15.49
CA SER A 17 4.62 -2.32 -14.15
C SER A 17 3.09 -2.31 -14.14
N GLU A 18 2.47 -1.73 -15.16
CA GLU A 18 1.01 -1.74 -15.31
C GLU A 18 0.49 -3.12 -15.71
N ALA A 19 1.19 -3.81 -16.63
CA ALA A 19 0.87 -5.19 -16.99
C ALA A 19 0.82 -6.09 -15.76
N PHE A 20 1.82 -5.96 -14.88
CA PHE A 20 1.93 -6.75 -13.66
C PHE A 20 0.82 -6.44 -12.63
N VAL A 21 0.46 -5.15 -12.49
CA VAL A 21 -0.67 -4.73 -11.65
C VAL A 21 -1.99 -5.26 -12.19
N LEU A 22 -2.20 -5.15 -13.51
CA LEU A 22 -3.41 -5.62 -14.19
C LEU A 22 -3.57 -7.14 -14.04
N GLU A 23 -2.50 -7.90 -14.27
CA GLU A 23 -2.48 -9.35 -14.07
C GLU A 23 -2.90 -9.71 -12.64
N SER A 24 -2.31 -9.05 -11.64
CA SER A 24 -2.67 -9.31 -10.24
C SER A 24 -4.13 -9.04 -9.94
N ASN A 25 -4.71 -7.99 -10.53
CA ASN A 25 -6.10 -7.64 -10.31
C ASN A 25 -7.02 -8.69 -10.96
N LEU A 26 -6.73 -9.10 -12.20
CA LEU A 26 -7.50 -10.14 -12.91
C LEU A 26 -7.43 -11.49 -12.19
N ILE A 27 -6.27 -11.88 -11.65
CA ILE A 27 -6.15 -13.12 -10.87
C ILE A 27 -7.02 -13.08 -9.62
N LYS A 28 -7.05 -11.94 -8.91
CA LYS A 28 -7.88 -11.78 -7.69
C LYS A 28 -9.37 -11.77 -8.00
N GLU A 29 -9.76 -11.11 -9.10
CA GLU A 29 -11.15 -10.97 -9.51
C GLU A 29 -11.73 -12.31 -10.01
N TYR A 30 -11.01 -13.01 -10.88
CA TYR A 30 -11.53 -14.19 -11.56
C TYR A 30 -11.11 -15.52 -10.94
N SER A 31 -10.09 -15.52 -10.07
CA SER A 31 -9.54 -16.73 -9.41
C SER A 31 -9.44 -17.96 -10.37
N PRO A 32 -8.82 -17.81 -11.55
CA PRO A 32 -8.95 -18.80 -12.61
C PRO A 32 -8.30 -20.13 -12.24
N ARG A 33 -8.98 -21.23 -12.57
CA ARG A 33 -8.59 -22.61 -12.21
C ARG A 33 -7.15 -22.99 -12.57
N TYR A 34 -6.60 -22.42 -13.64
CA TYR A 34 -5.28 -22.74 -14.16
C TYR A 34 -4.16 -21.83 -13.62
N ASN A 35 -4.48 -20.75 -12.90
CA ASN A 35 -3.48 -19.94 -12.19
C ASN A 35 -3.17 -20.58 -10.84
N VAL A 36 -2.45 -21.70 -10.91
CA VAL A 36 -2.00 -22.50 -9.78
C VAL A 36 -0.48 -22.53 -9.78
N GLN A 37 0.21 -21.42 -9.52
CA GLN A 37 1.65 -21.47 -9.28
C GLN A 37 2.15 -20.39 -8.31
N PHE A 38 2.93 -20.89 -7.34
CA PHE A 38 3.77 -20.17 -6.39
C PHE A 38 3.17 -18.86 -5.88
N LYS A 39 2.28 -19.00 -4.90
CA LYS A 39 1.93 -17.92 -3.96
C LYS A 39 3.20 -17.47 -3.24
N ASP A 40 4.07 -16.69 -3.89
CA ASP A 40 4.89 -15.76 -3.16
C ASP A 40 3.88 -14.77 -2.57
N ASP A 41 3.45 -15.04 -1.34
CA ASP A 41 2.34 -14.39 -0.60
C ASP A 41 2.55 -12.88 -0.38
N LYS A 42 3.51 -12.28 -1.07
CA LYS A 42 3.81 -10.86 -1.10
C LYS A 42 2.79 -10.14 -1.96
N HIS A 43 1.58 -10.03 -1.41
CA HIS A 43 0.60 -9.05 -1.84
C HIS A 43 1.29 -7.70 -2.04
N TYR A 44 1.01 -7.05 -3.17
CA TYR A 44 1.55 -5.73 -3.47
C TYR A 44 1.35 -4.80 -2.28
N PRO A 45 2.40 -4.11 -1.83
CA PRO A 45 2.27 -3.20 -0.73
C PRO A 45 1.51 -1.94 -1.19
N TYR A 46 0.66 -1.46 -0.30
CA TYR A 46 -0.06 -0.21 -0.37
C TYR A 46 0.47 0.71 0.73
N LEU A 47 0.35 2.02 0.52
CA LEU A 47 0.41 2.99 1.59
C LEU A 47 -1.01 3.30 2.05
N ARG A 48 -1.29 3.23 3.35
CA ARG A 48 -2.57 3.59 3.92
C ARG A 48 -2.45 4.77 4.88
N LEU A 49 -3.44 5.65 4.84
CA LEU A 49 -3.58 6.79 5.74
C LEU A 49 -4.83 6.60 6.60
N ASN A 50 -4.66 6.59 7.93
CA ASN A 50 -5.79 6.52 8.85
C ASN A 50 -6.47 7.89 8.97
N MET A 51 -7.66 8.04 8.40
CA MET A 51 -8.45 9.28 8.44
C MET A 51 -9.32 9.39 9.71
N SER A 52 -9.45 8.31 10.48
CA SER A 52 -10.22 8.30 11.73
C SER A 52 -9.43 8.80 12.93
N GLU A 53 -8.10 8.93 12.82
CA GLU A 53 -7.24 9.49 13.87
C GLU A 53 -7.13 11.01 13.72
N PRO A 54 -7.17 11.78 14.83
CA PRO A 54 -7.03 13.25 14.79
C PRO A 54 -5.69 13.68 14.19
N PHE A 55 -4.64 12.88 14.40
CA PHE A 55 -3.35 13.03 13.74
C PHE A 55 -3.12 11.82 12.84
N PRO A 56 -3.31 11.94 11.50
CA PRO A 56 -3.24 10.82 10.59
C PRO A 56 -1.80 10.34 10.40
N ARG A 57 -1.63 9.04 10.18
CA ARG A 57 -0.32 8.39 10.00
C ARG A 57 -0.31 7.56 8.72
N LEU A 58 0.82 7.58 8.02
CA LEU A 58 1.03 6.85 6.79
C LEU A 58 1.75 5.52 7.09
N GLU A 59 1.09 4.41 6.77
CA GLU A 59 1.56 3.05 7.04
C GLU A 59 1.65 2.21 5.78
N VAL A 60 2.50 1.19 5.80
CA VAL A 60 2.51 0.17 4.74
C VAL A 60 1.47 -0.89 5.08
N ALA A 61 0.56 -1.16 4.15
CA ALA A 61 -0.44 -2.21 4.26
C ALA A 61 -0.28 -3.21 3.12
N ARG A 62 -0.33 -4.51 3.41
CA ARG A 62 -0.35 -5.57 2.38
C ARG A 62 -1.76 -6.09 2.09
N ARG A 63 -2.73 -5.63 2.87
CA ARG A 63 -4.15 -5.97 2.74
C ARG A 63 -4.95 -4.69 2.81
N ILE A 64 -6.02 -4.65 2.03
CA ILE A 64 -7.02 -3.59 2.12
C ILE A 64 -7.95 -4.00 3.27
N GLU A 65 -8.00 -3.16 4.30
CA GLU A 65 -8.85 -3.30 5.49
C GLU A 65 -9.96 -2.25 5.41
N GLY A 66 -11.05 -2.48 6.16
CA GLY A 66 -12.29 -1.70 6.07
C GLY A 66 -12.20 -0.23 6.51
N LYS A 67 -13.38 0.42 6.51
CA LYS A 67 -13.64 1.86 6.65
C LYS A 67 -12.68 2.64 7.58
N GLY A 68 -12.30 3.83 7.14
CA GLY A 68 -11.46 4.78 7.92
C GLY A 68 -10.05 4.94 7.37
N TYR A 69 -9.63 4.09 6.43
CA TYR A 69 -8.34 4.18 5.76
C TYR A 69 -8.48 4.66 4.31
N ARG A 70 -7.59 5.55 3.88
CA ARG A 70 -7.35 5.83 2.47
C ARG A 70 -6.14 5.06 2.00
N TYR A 71 -6.25 4.35 0.89
CA TYR A 71 -5.19 3.52 0.32
C TYR A 71 -4.59 4.19 -0.92
N PHE A 72 -3.28 4.09 -1.06
CA PHE A 72 -2.48 4.56 -2.20
C PHE A 72 -1.61 3.39 -2.69
N GLY A 73 -1.64 3.10 -3.97
CA GLY A 73 -1.01 1.90 -4.57
C GLY A 73 -2.02 1.15 -5.46
N PRO A 74 -1.72 -0.09 -5.89
CA PRO A 74 -0.61 -0.97 -5.48
C PRO A 74 0.75 -0.51 -6.00
N TYR A 75 1.80 -0.67 -5.19
CA TYR A 75 3.17 -0.42 -5.65
C TYR A 75 3.79 -1.71 -6.17
N SER A 76 4.28 -1.69 -7.42
CA SER A 76 4.96 -2.83 -8.06
C SER A 76 6.26 -3.23 -7.35
N SER A 77 6.93 -2.27 -6.71
CA SER A 77 8.17 -2.49 -5.94
C SER A 77 8.07 -1.92 -4.52
N ALA A 78 8.46 -2.73 -3.54
CA ALA A 78 8.61 -2.30 -2.15
C ALA A 78 9.70 -1.22 -1.98
N GLY A 79 10.70 -1.18 -2.88
CA GLY A 79 11.73 -0.16 -2.91
C GLY A 79 11.15 1.20 -3.28
N ALA A 80 10.47 1.26 -4.43
CA ALA A 80 9.79 2.48 -4.91
C ALA A 80 8.82 3.03 -3.85
N MET A 81 8.00 2.16 -3.26
CA MET A 81 7.10 2.56 -2.17
C MET A 81 7.84 3.18 -0.97
N ARG A 82 8.98 2.60 -0.55
CA ARG A 82 9.77 3.12 0.57
C ARG A 82 10.39 4.49 0.25
N GLU A 83 10.78 4.71 -0.99
CA GLU A 83 11.27 6.01 -1.46
C GLU A 83 10.15 7.06 -1.45
N THR A 84 8.99 6.74 -2.00
CA THR A 84 7.80 7.61 -1.93
C THR A 84 7.45 7.93 -0.48
N LEU A 85 7.42 6.94 0.40
CA LEU A 85 7.16 7.12 1.83
C LEU A 85 8.20 8.04 2.50
N ARG A 86 9.48 7.91 2.11
CA ARG A 86 10.56 8.75 2.62
C ARG A 86 10.40 10.21 2.17
N LEU A 87 10.04 10.43 0.90
CA LEU A 87 9.79 11.77 0.35
C LEU A 87 8.59 12.43 1.01
N ILE A 88 7.46 11.72 1.14
CA ILE A 88 6.26 12.25 1.80
C ILE A 88 6.58 12.66 3.25
N LYS A 89 7.31 11.82 4.01
CA LYS A 89 7.74 12.15 5.38
C LYS A 89 8.75 13.29 5.49
N LYS A 90 9.36 13.71 4.39
CA LYS A 90 10.28 14.85 4.34
C LYS A 90 9.53 16.14 3.96
N LEU A 91 8.57 16.04 3.05
CA LEU A 91 7.79 17.17 2.55
C LEU A 91 6.66 17.56 3.50
N PHE A 92 6.02 16.58 4.15
CA PHE A 92 4.89 16.79 5.04
C PHE A 92 5.27 16.36 6.47
N PRO A 93 4.90 17.15 7.50
CA PRO A 93 5.12 16.81 8.90
C PRO A 93 4.12 15.74 9.36
N LEU A 94 4.20 14.55 8.75
CA LEU A 94 3.41 13.40 9.15
C LEU A 94 4.07 12.73 10.34
N ARG A 95 3.25 12.42 11.36
CA ARG A 95 3.71 11.61 12.50
C ARG A 95 4.22 10.24 12.02
N SER A 96 5.27 9.77 12.69
CA SER A 96 5.73 8.39 12.58
C SER A 96 5.50 7.57 13.86
N CYS A 97 5.06 8.21 14.95
CA CYS A 97 4.85 7.57 16.24
C CYS A 97 3.49 6.86 16.31
N ARG A 98 3.44 5.74 17.03
CA ARG A 98 2.20 4.98 17.29
C ARG A 98 1.42 5.45 18.53
N ARG A 99 1.95 6.45 19.24
CA ARG A 99 1.34 6.97 20.46
C ARG A 99 0.00 7.65 20.16
N GLN A 100 -1.02 7.42 20.99
CA GLN A 100 -2.25 8.21 20.89
C GLN A 100 -1.95 9.64 21.37
N LEU A 101 -2.11 10.59 20.45
CA LEU A 101 -2.00 12.02 20.73
C LEU A 101 -3.41 12.60 20.67
N LYS A 102 -3.77 13.37 21.70
CA LYS A 102 -4.97 14.20 21.72
C LYS A 102 -4.53 15.65 21.73
N GLU A 103 -5.24 16.48 20.99
CA GLU A 103 -4.99 17.92 20.98
C GLU A 103 -5.10 18.48 22.42
N GLY A 104 -4.14 19.30 22.82
CA GLY A 104 -4.05 19.86 24.18
C GLY A 104 -3.49 18.92 25.27
N GLU A 105 -3.29 17.63 25.00
CA GLU A 105 -2.72 16.71 26.00
C GLU A 105 -1.21 16.48 25.81
N ALA A 106 -0.39 17.21 26.57
CA ALA A 106 1.05 16.97 26.67
C ALA A 106 1.34 15.81 27.64
N ARG A 107 1.12 14.56 27.21
CA ARG A 107 1.50 13.41 28.04
C ARG A 107 3.01 13.12 27.86
N GLY A 108 3.78 13.06 28.95
CA GLY A 108 5.14 12.47 28.98
C GLY A 108 6.25 13.17 28.18
N ARG A 109 7.40 12.51 28.03
CA ARG A 109 8.59 13.07 27.37
C ARG A 109 8.36 13.25 25.85
N PRO A 110 8.80 14.37 25.25
CA PRO A 110 8.73 14.56 23.80
C PRO A 110 9.47 13.45 23.05
N CYS A 111 8.94 13.05 21.90
CA CYS A 111 9.58 12.02 21.08
C CYS A 111 10.84 12.55 20.40
N LEU A 112 11.72 11.63 19.96
CA LEU A 112 12.98 11.98 19.28
C LEU A 112 12.77 12.94 18.12
N ASN A 113 11.74 12.74 17.29
CA ASN A 113 11.44 13.63 16.15
C ASN A 113 11.23 15.08 16.60
N TYR A 114 10.46 15.30 17.66
CA TYR A 114 10.26 16.63 18.24
C TYR A 114 11.59 17.25 18.68
N GLN A 115 12.47 16.47 19.32
CA GLN A 115 13.77 16.93 19.78
C GLN A 115 14.71 17.32 18.63
N ILE A 116 14.66 16.59 17.51
CA ILE A 116 15.45 16.88 16.31
C ILE A 116 14.72 17.83 15.33
N LYS A 117 13.63 18.47 15.76
CA LYS A 117 12.80 19.41 14.99
C LYS A 117 12.32 18.81 13.65
N ARG A 118 11.80 17.60 13.71
CA ARG A 118 11.26 16.83 12.59
C ARG A 118 9.82 16.38 12.84
#